data_AF-A0A1U7I9V3-F1
#
_entry.id   AF-A0A1U7I9V3-F1
#
_cell.length_a   1.000
_cell.length_b   1.000
_cell.length_c   1.000
_cell.angle_alpha   90.00
_cell.angle_beta   90.00
_cell.angle_gamma   90.00
#
_symmetry.space_group_name_H-M   'P 1'
#
loop_
_entity.id
_entity.type
_entity.pdbx_description
1 polymer ?
#
loop_
_entity_poly.entity_id
_entity_poly.type
_entity_poly.pdbx_seq_one_letter_code
_entity_poly.pdbx_strand_id
1 'polypeptide(L)'
;MLHQAKVLGVVSGLAILVAACSDGTQSATNTTSPPAADTAANVSTTAPAGQPATSAATDISSLGVKDVSEIKFQTPSPNVINGFVDAVNNSGTIKHNVSKTGTVKFTGWAIVPEKTKAAEKVIITLPTNNQIVAIANVNTARPDVAKAIKSENYKNSGWTTSFAASSLPTGRIVLKAWAYDPATKTATQLKNLHELTVSE
;
A
#
# COMPACT_ATOMS: atom_id res chain seq x y z
N MET A 1 -43.51 -20.07 -0.59
CA MET A 1 -43.10 -21.31 0.09
C MET A 1 -41.84 -21.01 0.89
N LEU A 2 -41.99 -20.90 2.21
CA LEU A 2 -40.92 -20.70 3.18
C LEU A 2 -40.13 -22.00 3.32
N HIS A 3 -38.81 -21.94 3.25
CA HIS A 3 -37.96 -22.95 3.87
C HIS A 3 -36.95 -22.27 4.79
N GLN A 4 -37.29 -22.30 6.07
CA GLN A 4 -36.39 -22.18 7.20
C GLN A 4 -35.57 -23.48 7.30
N ALA A 5 -34.26 -23.37 7.44
CA ALA A 5 -33.43 -24.45 7.97
C ALA A 5 -32.54 -23.87 9.08
N LYS A 6 -32.70 -24.44 10.26
CA LYS A 6 -32.12 -24.03 11.54
C LYS A 6 -31.22 -25.18 12.02
N VAL A 7 -30.26 -24.84 12.89
CA VAL A 7 -29.51 -25.75 13.81
C VAL A 7 -28.32 -26.45 13.12
N LEU A 8 -27.09 -26.53 13.66
CA LEU A 8 -26.66 -26.89 15.02
C LEU A 8 -25.26 -26.32 15.32
N GLY A 9 -25.06 -25.83 16.55
CA GLY A 9 -23.75 -25.40 17.05
C GLY A 9 -22.91 -26.57 17.55
N VAL A 10 -21.59 -26.38 17.54
CA VAL A 10 -20.65 -27.15 18.36
C VAL A 10 -19.66 -26.16 18.98
N VAL A 11 -19.81 -25.96 20.28
CA VAL A 11 -18.80 -25.36 21.15
C VAL A 11 -17.81 -26.46 21.48
N SER A 12 -16.52 -26.25 21.18
CA SER A 12 -15.46 -27.10 21.72
C SER A 12 -14.42 -26.19 22.36
N GLY A 13 -14.49 -26.10 23.69
CA GLY A 13 -13.47 -25.49 24.50
C GLY A 13 -12.29 -26.45 24.62
N LEU A 14 -11.08 -25.95 24.37
CA LEU A 14 -9.85 -26.59 24.78
C LEU A 14 -9.13 -25.64 25.73
N ALA A 15 -8.95 -26.11 26.96
CA ALA A 15 -8.25 -25.42 28.03
C ALA A 15 -6.93 -26.14 28.36
N ILE A 16 -6.08 -25.41 29.10
CA ILE A 16 -4.92 -25.86 29.90
C ILE A 16 -3.66 -26.03 29.02
N LEU A 17 -2.53 -25.34 29.25
CA LEU A 17 -1.67 -25.36 30.44
C LEU A 17 -0.91 -24.04 30.65
N VAL A 18 -0.86 -23.60 31.91
CA VAL A 18 0.09 -22.59 32.42
C VAL A 18 1.38 -23.30 32.78
N ALA A 19 2.51 -22.89 32.21
CA ALA A 19 3.84 -23.26 32.68
C ALA A 19 4.45 -22.05 33.40
N ALA A 20 4.52 -22.14 34.73
CA ALA A 20 5.33 -21.29 35.57
C ALA A 20 6.59 -22.06 35.96
N CYS A 21 7.78 -21.52 35.66
CA CYS A 21 9.05 -21.98 36.22
C CYS A 21 9.91 -20.74 36.54
N SER A 22 9.79 -20.33 37.80
CA SER A 22 10.84 -19.99 38.78
C SER A 22 12.07 -19.18 38.34
N ASP A 23 12.19 -18.00 38.95
CA ASP A 23 13.39 -17.20 39.11
C ASP A 23 14.58 -17.98 39.70
N GLY A 24 15.76 -17.76 39.12
CA GLY A 24 17.04 -18.20 39.64
C GLY A 24 18.10 -17.14 39.40
N THR A 25 18.21 -16.19 40.33
CA THR A 25 19.32 -15.23 40.41
C THR A 25 20.57 -15.91 40.97
N GLN A 26 21.68 -15.91 40.24
CA GLN A 26 23.02 -15.92 40.84
C GLN A 26 23.99 -15.05 40.02
N SER A 27 24.48 -13.99 40.66
CA SER A 27 25.66 -13.24 40.24
C SER A 27 26.91 -13.94 40.78
N ALA A 28 27.97 -14.01 39.97
CA ALA A 28 29.33 -14.10 40.46
C ALA A 28 30.27 -13.38 39.49
N THR A 29 31.03 -12.46 40.07
CA THR A 29 32.09 -11.62 39.50
C THR A 29 33.32 -12.45 39.11
N ASN A 30 34.06 -12.03 38.09
CA ASN A 30 35.51 -11.89 38.21
C ASN A 30 36.11 -11.00 37.09
N THR A 31 36.84 -10.00 37.57
CA THR A 31 37.70 -9.03 36.90
C THR A 31 39.00 -9.70 36.46
N THR A 32 39.50 -9.45 35.25
CA THR A 32 40.93 -9.19 34.93
C THR A 32 41.06 -8.63 33.50
N SER A 33 41.84 -7.57 33.34
CA SER A 33 42.30 -6.91 32.10
C SER A 33 43.69 -6.31 32.39
N PRO A 34 44.49 -5.77 31.44
CA PRO A 34 44.64 -5.93 29.97
C PRO A 34 46.17 -6.09 29.62
N PRO A 35 46.81 -5.61 28.51
CA PRO A 35 46.43 -5.07 27.18
C PRO A 35 47.20 -5.77 26.01
N ALA A 36 47.24 -5.42 24.71
CA ALA A 36 46.93 -4.24 23.89
C ALA A 36 46.82 -4.63 22.39
N ALA A 37 46.17 -3.74 21.60
CA ALA A 37 46.33 -3.48 20.15
C ALA A 37 45.92 -4.61 19.16
N ASP A 38 45.22 -4.39 18.04
CA ASP A 38 45.06 -3.17 17.26
C ASP A 38 43.89 -3.31 16.25
N THR A 39 43.31 -2.16 15.87
CA THR A 39 42.80 -1.81 14.53
C THR A 39 41.47 -2.39 13.97
N ALA A 40 40.48 -1.48 13.95
CA ALA A 40 39.53 -1.14 12.88
C ALA A 40 38.47 -2.14 12.36
N ALA A 41 37.19 -1.80 12.62
CA ALA A 41 36.24 -1.40 11.57
C ALA A 41 34.95 -0.86 12.20
N ASN A 42 34.76 0.46 12.08
CA ASN A 42 33.54 1.17 12.44
C ASN A 42 32.45 0.85 11.41
N VAL A 43 31.50 -0.05 11.73
CA VAL A 43 30.30 -0.28 10.90
C VAL A 43 29.20 0.67 11.36
N SER A 44 29.30 1.92 10.90
CA SER A 44 28.16 2.83 10.85
C SER A 44 27.11 2.21 9.92
N THR A 45 26.01 1.74 10.50
CA THR A 45 24.84 1.29 9.73
C THR A 45 24.11 2.54 9.24
N THR A 46 24.53 3.04 8.08
CA THR A 46 23.79 4.06 7.34
C THR A 46 22.55 3.38 6.76
N ALA A 47 21.38 3.67 7.33
CA ALA A 47 20.11 3.44 6.66
C ALA A 47 20.15 4.13 5.28
N PRO A 48 19.67 3.50 4.19
CA PRO A 48 19.49 4.22 2.94
C PRO A 48 18.43 5.30 3.15
N ALA A 49 18.92 6.53 3.30
CA ALA A 49 18.13 7.74 3.30
C ALA A 49 17.30 7.84 2.01
N GLY A 50 16.12 8.42 2.18
CA GLY A 50 15.07 8.65 1.20
C GLY A 50 15.49 8.63 -0.26
N GLN A 51 14.93 7.69 -1.01
CA GLN A 51 14.79 7.86 -2.45
C GLN A 51 13.86 9.06 -2.66
N PRO A 52 14.29 10.10 -3.40
CA PRO A 52 13.39 11.17 -3.82
C PRO A 52 12.23 10.53 -4.57
N ALA A 53 11.00 10.80 -4.13
CA ALA A 53 9.83 10.51 -4.93
C ALA A 53 9.91 11.41 -6.17
N THR A 54 10.51 10.88 -7.24
CA THR A 54 10.56 11.54 -8.54
C THR A 54 9.13 11.85 -8.96
N SER A 55 8.83 13.13 -9.09
CA SER A 55 7.58 13.65 -9.66
C SER A 55 7.39 13.06 -11.05
N ALA A 56 6.63 11.98 -11.17
CA ALA A 56 6.31 11.43 -12.46
C ALA A 56 5.31 12.37 -13.14
N ALA A 57 5.82 13.22 -14.03
CA ALA A 57 5.02 13.69 -15.17
C ALA A 57 4.32 12.47 -15.78
N THR A 58 3.07 12.61 -16.18
CA THR A 58 2.22 11.51 -16.66
C THR A 58 2.74 10.91 -17.96
N ASP A 59 3.79 10.09 -17.87
CA ASP A 59 4.35 9.34 -18.98
C ASP A 59 3.54 8.06 -19.18
N ILE A 60 2.51 8.16 -20.03
CA ILE A 60 1.63 7.03 -20.36
C ILE A 60 2.37 5.90 -21.06
N SER A 61 3.55 6.16 -21.65
CA SER A 61 4.40 5.14 -22.28
C SER A 61 4.83 4.08 -21.27
N SER A 62 4.99 4.47 -20.00
CA SER A 62 5.31 3.55 -18.89
C SER A 62 4.22 2.50 -18.62
N LEU A 63 3.01 2.70 -19.15
CA LEU A 63 1.90 1.75 -19.09
C LEU A 63 1.86 0.80 -20.29
N GLY A 64 2.75 0.96 -21.28
CA GLY A 64 2.74 0.15 -22.50
C GLY A 64 1.55 0.44 -23.43
N VAL A 65 1.02 1.66 -23.37
CA VAL A 65 -0.06 2.16 -24.23
C VAL A 65 0.38 3.41 -24.97
N LYS A 66 -0.20 3.66 -26.15
CA LYS A 66 0.03 4.91 -26.91
C LYS A 66 -1.00 5.96 -26.56
N ASP A 67 -2.19 5.52 -26.16
CA ASP A 67 -3.33 6.38 -25.80
C ASP A 67 -4.07 5.84 -24.58
N VAL A 68 -4.67 6.73 -23.78
CA VAL A 68 -5.45 6.36 -22.58
C VAL A 68 -6.68 5.53 -22.93
N SER A 69 -7.25 5.69 -24.12
CA SER A 69 -8.38 4.90 -24.63
C SER A 69 -8.07 3.41 -24.79
N GLU A 70 -6.79 3.02 -24.84
CA GLU A 70 -6.40 1.61 -24.83
C GLU A 70 -6.59 0.94 -23.45
N ILE A 71 -6.74 1.76 -22.39
CA ILE A 71 -6.89 1.27 -21.02
C ILE A 71 -8.37 0.98 -20.74
N LYS A 72 -8.63 -0.27 -20.33
CA LYS A 72 -9.96 -0.74 -19.92
C LYS A 72 -10.14 -0.47 -18.44
N PHE A 73 -10.77 0.66 -18.11
CA PHE A 73 -11.15 0.98 -16.73
C PHE A 73 -12.39 0.20 -16.32
N GLN A 74 -12.32 -0.53 -15.21
CA GLN A 74 -13.42 -1.37 -14.73
C GLN A 74 -13.55 -1.34 -13.21
N THR A 75 -14.76 -1.59 -12.73
CA THR A 75 -14.99 -1.87 -11.31
C THR A 75 -14.58 -3.30 -10.97
N PRO A 76 -14.09 -3.56 -9.75
CA PRO A 76 -13.81 -4.93 -9.30
C PRO A 76 -15.03 -5.83 -9.40
N SER A 77 -14.80 -7.11 -9.68
CA SER A 77 -15.82 -8.14 -9.49
C SER A 77 -16.32 -8.14 -8.03
N PRO A 78 -17.60 -8.50 -7.77
CA PRO A 78 -18.12 -8.60 -6.41
C PRO A 78 -17.24 -9.49 -5.54
N ASN A 79 -16.99 -9.07 -4.30
CA ASN A 79 -16.14 -9.75 -3.32
C ASN A 79 -14.64 -9.88 -3.68
N VAL A 80 -14.21 -9.34 -4.81
CA VAL A 80 -12.78 -9.24 -5.16
C VAL A 80 -12.22 -7.91 -4.66
N ILE A 81 -10.99 -7.96 -4.16
CA ILE A 81 -10.25 -6.78 -3.69
C ILE A 81 -8.96 -6.69 -4.50
N ASN A 82 -8.85 -5.64 -5.31
CA ASN A 82 -7.63 -5.33 -6.07
C ASN A 82 -6.67 -4.41 -5.30
N GLY A 83 -7.09 -3.89 -4.15
CA GLY A 83 -6.26 -3.06 -3.29
C GLY A 83 -7.04 -1.92 -2.64
N PHE A 84 -6.31 -1.10 -1.90
CA PHE A 84 -6.82 0.04 -1.16
C PHE A 84 -5.90 1.25 -1.31
N VAL A 85 -6.49 2.45 -1.29
CA VAL A 85 -5.78 3.66 -0.90
C VAL A 85 -5.78 3.70 0.63
N ASP A 86 -4.61 3.70 1.24
CA ASP A 86 -4.48 3.66 2.70
C ASP A 86 -4.52 5.07 3.30
N ALA A 87 -3.85 6.02 2.64
CA ALA A 87 -3.73 7.38 3.12
C ALA A 87 -3.45 8.38 2.00
N VAL A 88 -3.90 9.61 2.25
CA VAL A 88 -3.52 10.81 1.50
C VAL A 88 -2.79 11.75 2.45
N ASN A 89 -1.64 12.30 2.02
CA ASN A 89 -0.79 13.17 2.83
C ASN A 89 -0.44 12.57 4.21
N ASN A 90 -0.24 11.25 4.24
CA ASN A 90 0.02 10.44 5.44
C ASN A 90 -1.14 10.40 6.47
N SER A 91 -2.34 10.78 6.07
CA SER A 91 -3.57 10.66 6.89
C SER A 91 -4.55 9.66 6.27
N GLY A 92 -5.08 8.76 7.10
CA GLY A 92 -6.15 7.82 6.74
C GLY A 92 -7.56 8.42 6.78
N THR A 93 -7.70 9.72 7.07
CA THR A 93 -9.00 10.40 7.04
C THR A 93 -9.59 10.39 5.62
N ILE A 94 -10.91 10.46 5.50
CA ILE A 94 -11.57 10.46 4.19
C ILE A 94 -11.47 11.83 3.51
N LYS A 95 -11.46 12.92 4.27
CA LYS A 95 -11.44 14.30 3.74
C LYS A 95 -10.10 14.97 3.99
N HIS A 96 -9.63 15.71 2.99
CA HIS A 96 -8.33 16.41 3.00
C HIS A 96 -8.48 17.80 2.40
N ASN A 97 -7.84 18.80 3.02
CA ASN A 97 -7.68 20.12 2.43
C ASN A 97 -6.29 20.22 1.80
N VAL A 98 -6.22 20.73 0.58
CA VAL A 98 -4.99 20.80 -0.21
C VAL A 98 -4.91 22.19 -0.85
N SER A 99 -3.81 22.90 -0.67
CA SER A 99 -3.55 24.11 -1.46
C SER A 99 -3.19 23.73 -2.90
N LYS A 100 -3.66 24.51 -3.86
CA LYS A 100 -3.41 24.40 -5.29
C LYS A 100 -1.91 24.45 -5.64
N THR A 101 -1.11 25.11 -4.81
CA THR A 101 0.36 25.18 -4.93
C THR A 101 1.08 24.03 -4.24
N GLY A 102 0.34 23.21 -3.47
CA GLY A 102 0.87 22.11 -2.68
C GLY A 102 1.14 20.84 -3.49
N THR A 103 1.61 19.82 -2.76
CA THR A 103 1.78 18.45 -3.27
C THR A 103 0.77 17.53 -2.61
N VAL A 104 0.25 16.58 -3.37
CA VAL A 104 -0.63 15.52 -2.89
C VAL A 104 0.13 14.20 -2.95
N LYS A 105 0.22 13.50 -1.83
CA LYS A 105 0.83 12.18 -1.72
C LYS A 105 -0.25 11.13 -1.50
N PHE A 106 -0.34 10.15 -2.38
CA PHE A 106 -1.19 8.97 -2.21
C PHE A 106 -0.32 7.77 -1.85
N THR A 107 -0.84 6.92 -0.96
CA THR A 107 -0.20 5.66 -0.56
C THR A 107 -1.24 4.56 -0.47
N GLY A 108 -0.82 3.33 -0.71
CA GLY A 108 -1.72 2.19 -0.64
C GLY A 108 -1.05 0.87 -0.97
N TRP A 109 -1.87 -0.10 -1.32
CA TRP A 109 -1.43 -1.36 -1.92
C TRP A 109 -2.33 -1.78 -3.07
N ALA A 110 -1.79 -2.57 -4.00
CA ALA A 110 -2.51 -3.02 -5.18
C ALA A 110 -2.05 -4.42 -5.64
N ILE A 111 -3.01 -5.26 -6.02
CA ILE A 111 -2.82 -6.64 -6.47
C ILE A 111 -3.68 -6.94 -7.70
N VAL A 112 -3.30 -8.00 -8.41
CA VAL A 112 -4.09 -8.62 -9.48
C VAL A 112 -4.41 -10.05 -9.03
N PRO A 113 -5.54 -10.26 -8.32
CA PRO A 113 -5.89 -11.53 -7.70
C PRO A 113 -5.91 -12.70 -8.69
N GLU A 114 -6.42 -12.46 -9.90
CA GLU A 114 -6.56 -13.46 -10.97
C GLU A 114 -5.20 -14.02 -11.42
N LYS A 115 -4.12 -13.27 -11.18
CA LYS A 115 -2.74 -13.64 -11.52
C LYS A 115 -1.90 -13.96 -10.29
N THR A 116 -2.48 -13.93 -9.10
CA THR A 116 -1.78 -14.14 -7.82
C THR A 116 -0.48 -13.34 -7.71
N LYS A 117 -0.48 -12.07 -8.15
CA LYS A 117 0.67 -11.15 -8.06
C LYS A 117 0.27 -9.75 -7.59
N ALA A 118 1.25 -9.00 -7.10
CA ALA A 118 1.11 -7.55 -6.98
C ALA A 118 0.78 -6.93 -8.35
N ALA A 119 0.03 -5.82 -8.36
CA ALA A 119 -0.09 -5.02 -9.57
C ALA A 119 1.29 -4.47 -9.96
N GLU A 120 1.50 -4.12 -11.22
CA GLU A 120 2.80 -3.58 -11.66
C GLU A 120 2.85 -2.05 -11.54
N LYS A 121 1.68 -1.43 -11.67
CA LYS A 121 1.47 0.01 -11.57
C LYS A 121 0.14 0.29 -10.89
N VAL A 122 0.04 1.47 -10.29
CA VAL A 122 -1.23 2.10 -9.96
C VAL A 122 -1.40 3.36 -10.78
N ILE A 123 -2.59 3.54 -11.34
CA ILE A 123 -2.97 4.74 -12.07
C ILE A 123 -3.86 5.57 -11.16
N ILE A 124 -3.65 6.88 -11.08
CA ILE A 124 -4.54 7.82 -10.39
C ILE A 124 -5.21 8.69 -11.45
N THR A 125 -6.54 8.82 -11.39
CA THR A 125 -7.31 9.58 -12.37
C THR A 125 -8.30 10.55 -11.73
N LEU A 126 -8.67 11.57 -12.51
CA LEU A 126 -9.89 12.35 -12.26
C LEU A 126 -11.13 11.46 -12.41
N PRO A 127 -12.23 11.76 -11.68
CA PRO A 127 -13.40 10.88 -11.63
C PRO A 127 -14.24 10.86 -12.92
N THR A 128 -14.26 11.95 -13.68
CA THR A 128 -15.22 12.18 -14.77
C THR A 128 -14.79 11.59 -16.11
N ASN A 129 -13.52 11.73 -16.47
CA ASN A 129 -13.00 11.39 -17.80
C ASN A 129 -11.81 10.41 -17.75
N ASN A 130 -11.49 9.86 -16.57
CA ASN A 130 -10.31 9.05 -16.33
C ASN A 130 -8.98 9.70 -16.78
N GLN A 131 -8.92 11.03 -16.84
CA GLN A 131 -7.68 11.74 -17.09
C GLN A 131 -6.66 11.36 -16.02
N ILE A 132 -5.51 10.86 -16.46
CA ILE A 132 -4.44 10.39 -15.58
C ILE A 132 -3.72 11.59 -14.98
N VAL A 133 -3.65 11.63 -13.65
CA VAL A 133 -2.93 12.68 -12.90
C VAL A 133 -1.62 12.17 -12.30
N ALA A 134 -1.50 10.86 -12.10
CA ALA A 134 -0.26 10.24 -11.63
C ALA A 134 -0.22 8.74 -11.98
N ILE A 135 1.00 8.21 -12.05
CA ILE A 135 1.28 6.78 -12.16
C ILE A 135 2.26 6.42 -11.03
N ALA A 136 2.02 5.31 -10.34
CA ALA A 136 2.86 4.80 -9.26
C ALA A 136 3.45 3.44 -9.64
N ASN A 137 4.72 3.21 -9.31
CA ASN A 137 5.29 1.88 -9.30
C ASN A 137 4.80 1.12 -8.05
N VAL A 138 4.54 -0.17 -8.22
CA VAL A 138 4.16 -1.07 -7.13
C VAL A 138 5.35 -1.99 -6.86
N ASN A 139 6.02 -1.75 -5.74
CA ASN A 139 7.20 -2.50 -5.32
C ASN A 139 7.57 -2.27 -3.84
N THR A 140 6.70 -1.61 -3.06
CA THR A 140 6.97 -1.30 -1.66
C THR A 140 6.53 -2.47 -0.77
N ALA A 141 7.34 -2.80 0.24
CA ALA A 141 7.07 -3.90 1.14
C ALA A 141 5.76 -3.71 1.93
N ARG A 142 4.95 -4.77 1.96
CA ARG A 142 3.64 -4.91 2.63
C ARG A 142 3.47 -6.34 3.17
N PRO A 143 4.28 -6.74 4.17
CA PRO A 143 4.15 -8.05 4.80
C PRO A 143 2.80 -8.21 5.54
N ASP A 144 2.21 -7.09 5.99
CA ASP A 144 0.87 -7.03 6.56
C ASP A 144 -0.20 -7.51 5.56
N VAL A 145 -0.10 -7.06 4.31
CA VAL A 145 -1.02 -7.47 3.22
C VAL A 145 -0.81 -8.93 2.85
N ALA A 146 0.45 -9.37 2.69
CA ALA A 146 0.77 -10.76 2.39
C ALA A 146 0.21 -11.70 3.47
N LYS A 147 0.35 -11.34 4.75
CA LYS A 147 -0.19 -12.09 5.89
C LYS A 147 -1.72 -12.09 5.90
N ALA A 148 -2.36 -10.94 5.72
CA ALA A 148 -3.82 -10.82 5.76
C ALA A 148 -4.51 -11.62 4.64
N ILE A 149 -3.93 -11.60 3.43
CA ILE A 149 -4.47 -12.29 2.24
C ILE A 149 -3.89 -13.70 2.10
N LYS A 150 -2.92 -14.08 2.94
CA LYS A 150 -2.24 -15.39 2.95
C LYS A 150 -1.54 -15.72 1.63
N SER A 151 -0.82 -14.76 1.07
CA SER A 151 -0.05 -14.92 -0.17
C SER A 151 1.22 -14.08 -0.15
N GLU A 152 2.37 -14.76 -0.16
CA GLU A 152 3.70 -14.14 -0.22
C GLU A 152 3.94 -13.34 -1.50
N ASN A 153 3.20 -13.64 -2.57
CA ASN A 153 3.29 -12.88 -3.83
C ASN A 153 2.81 -11.44 -3.69
N TYR A 154 2.15 -11.09 -2.58
CA TYR A 154 1.67 -9.75 -2.29
C TYR A 154 2.58 -8.96 -1.34
N LYS A 155 3.73 -9.52 -0.94
CA LYS A 155 4.66 -8.87 0.00
C LYS A 155 5.25 -7.55 -0.49
N ASN A 156 5.22 -7.29 -1.79
CA ASN A 156 5.70 -6.04 -2.40
C ASN A 156 4.57 -5.28 -3.13
N SER A 157 3.33 -5.42 -2.65
CA SER A 157 2.12 -4.81 -3.24
C SER A 157 1.94 -3.33 -2.91
N GLY A 158 2.81 -2.73 -2.09
CA GLY A 158 2.72 -1.34 -1.70
C GLY A 158 3.11 -0.39 -2.82
N TRP A 159 2.49 0.78 -2.81
CA TRP A 159 2.81 1.87 -3.73
C TRP A 159 2.70 3.22 -3.03
N THR A 160 3.43 4.20 -3.57
CA THR A 160 3.38 5.60 -3.17
C THR A 160 3.58 6.45 -4.41
N THR A 161 2.83 7.54 -4.53
CA THR A 161 3.06 8.55 -5.57
C THR A 161 2.75 9.93 -5.03
N SER A 162 3.45 10.92 -5.57
CA SER A 162 3.25 12.33 -5.25
C SER A 162 3.11 13.12 -6.55
N PHE A 163 2.17 14.05 -6.57
CA PHE A 163 1.93 14.93 -7.72
C PHE A 163 1.51 16.32 -7.24
N ALA A 164 1.79 17.34 -8.05
CA ALA A 164 1.42 18.72 -7.72
C ALA A 164 -0.11 18.87 -7.76
N ALA A 165 -0.68 19.53 -6.76
CA ALA A 165 -2.11 19.85 -6.71
C ALA A 165 -2.54 20.80 -7.82
N SER A 166 -1.58 21.50 -8.46
CA SER A 166 -1.82 22.38 -9.59
C SER A 166 -2.46 21.66 -10.79
N SER A 167 -2.25 20.35 -10.92
CA SER A 167 -2.88 19.50 -11.94
C SER A 167 -4.35 19.16 -11.68
N LEU A 168 -4.85 19.40 -10.46
CA LEU A 168 -6.21 19.09 -10.04
C LEU A 168 -7.14 20.29 -10.18
N PRO A 169 -8.41 20.15 -10.57
CA PRO A 169 -9.36 21.27 -10.51
C PRO A 169 -9.56 21.78 -9.07
N THR A 170 -9.79 23.08 -8.90
CA THR A 170 -10.17 23.69 -7.63
C THR A 170 -11.55 23.18 -7.19
N GLY A 171 -11.78 23.04 -5.89
CA GLY A 171 -13.03 22.53 -5.30
C GLY A 171 -12.93 21.09 -4.79
N ARG A 172 -14.09 20.46 -4.56
CA ARG A 172 -14.16 19.08 -4.06
C ARG A 172 -13.99 18.08 -5.19
N ILE A 173 -13.08 17.13 -5.00
CA ILE A 173 -12.80 16.05 -5.95
C ILE A 173 -12.51 14.74 -5.23
N VAL A 174 -13.01 13.63 -5.79
CA VAL A 174 -12.67 12.27 -5.36
C VAL A 174 -11.87 11.61 -6.48
N LEU A 175 -10.56 11.48 -6.28
CA LEU A 175 -9.69 10.80 -7.24
C LEU A 175 -9.94 9.29 -7.20
N LYS A 176 -9.77 8.64 -8.35
CA LYS A 176 -9.84 7.17 -8.46
C LYS A 176 -8.44 6.62 -8.59
N ALA A 177 -8.16 5.53 -7.85
CA ALA A 177 -6.94 4.76 -7.99
C ALA A 177 -7.26 3.40 -8.61
N TRP A 178 -6.35 2.87 -9.44
CA TRP A 178 -6.58 1.64 -10.21
C TRP A 178 -5.35 0.73 -10.18
N ALA A 179 -5.54 -0.55 -9.85
CA ALA A 179 -4.54 -1.59 -10.10
C ALA A 179 -4.44 -1.84 -11.61
N TYR A 180 -3.26 -1.65 -12.18
CA TYR A 180 -3.05 -1.82 -13.62
C TYR A 180 -2.31 -3.11 -13.96
N ASP A 181 -2.86 -3.82 -14.94
CA ASP A 181 -2.27 -5.01 -15.54
C ASP A 181 -1.90 -4.75 -17.02
N PRO A 182 -0.61 -4.53 -17.34
CA PRO A 182 -0.19 -4.15 -18.69
C PRO A 182 -0.44 -5.24 -19.73
N ALA A 183 -0.44 -6.52 -19.34
CA ALA A 183 -0.66 -7.62 -20.27
C ALA A 183 -2.07 -7.62 -20.86
N THR A 184 -3.07 -7.12 -20.11
CA THR A 184 -4.46 -7.00 -20.59
C THR A 184 -4.90 -5.56 -20.83
N LYS A 185 -4.05 -4.58 -20.47
CA LYS A 185 -4.33 -3.14 -20.44
C LYS A 185 -5.56 -2.81 -19.59
N THR A 186 -5.76 -3.57 -18.52
CA THR A 186 -6.93 -3.42 -17.65
C THR A 186 -6.54 -2.66 -16.39
N ALA A 187 -7.36 -1.67 -16.03
CA ALA A 187 -7.24 -0.87 -14.81
C ALA A 187 -8.46 -1.16 -13.93
N THR A 188 -8.25 -1.89 -12.82
CA THR A 188 -9.33 -2.28 -11.90
C THR A 188 -9.32 -1.40 -10.66
N GLN A 189 -10.46 -0.80 -10.32
CA GLN A 189 -10.52 0.24 -9.29
C GLN A 189 -10.12 -0.27 -7.89
N LEU A 190 -9.37 0.52 -7.14
CA LEU A 190 -9.05 0.25 -5.73
C LEU A 190 -10.19 0.71 -4.82
N LYS A 191 -10.23 0.15 -3.61
CA LYS A 191 -11.15 0.55 -2.53
C LYS A 191 -10.61 1.72 -1.71
N ASN A 192 -11.48 2.23 -0.85
CA ASN A 192 -11.30 3.38 0.04
C ASN A 192 -11.07 4.69 -0.73
N LEU A 193 -12.15 5.47 -0.83
CA LEU A 193 -12.15 6.75 -1.53
C LEU A 193 -11.70 7.85 -0.57
N HIS A 194 -10.89 8.76 -1.06
CA HIS A 194 -10.52 9.99 -0.36
C HIS A 194 -11.01 11.20 -1.16
N GLU A 195 -11.63 12.14 -0.46
CA GLU A 195 -12.08 13.42 -0.99
C GLU A 195 -11.03 14.50 -0.69
N LEU A 196 -10.64 15.22 -1.73
CA LEU A 196 -9.78 16.40 -1.63
C LEU A 196 -10.64 17.64 -1.82
N THR A 197 -10.47 18.62 -0.96
CA THR A 197 -10.91 20.00 -1.20
C THR A 197 -9.68 20.80 -1.58
N VAL A 198 -9.57 21.12 -2.87
CA VAL A 198 -8.47 21.91 -3.42
C VAL A 198 -8.86 23.38 -3.36
N SER A 199 -8.06 24.20 -2.68
CA SER A 199 -8.24 25.66 -2.59
C SER A 199 -7.05 26.38 -3.21
N GLU A 200 -7.26 27.62 -3.68
CA GLU A 200 -6.15 28.48 -4.16
C GLU A 200 -5.04 28.66 -3.11
#